data_AF-A0A1G9C9V3-F1
#
_entry.id   AF-A0A1G9C9V3-F1
#
_cell.length_a   1.000
_cell.length_b   1.000
_cell.length_c   1.000
_cell.angle_alpha   90.00
_cell.angle_beta   90.00
_cell.angle_gamma   90.00
#
_symmetry.space_group_name_H-M   'P 1'
#
loop_
_entity.id
_entity.type
_entity.pdbx_description
1 polymer ?
#
loop_
_entity_poly.entity_id
_entity_poly.type
_entity_poly.pdbx_seq_one_letter_code
_entity_poly.pdbx_strand_id
1 'polypeptide(L)'
;MSHPFTWVPAEEQRHASRDPVPPPALEFPPELTVSALCGREVLTATGDIPWLWPTCPDCDRATRELVGAPPRHDANEGEAR
;
A
#
# COMPACT_ATOMS: atom_id res chain seq x y z
N MET A 1 7.17 16.74 6.35
CA MET A 1 6.60 16.55 5.01
C MET A 1 5.60 15.41 5.12
N SER A 2 4.31 15.65 4.90
CA SER A 2 3.33 14.56 4.83
C SER A 2 3.53 13.83 3.51
N HIS A 3 3.86 12.54 3.57
CA HIS A 3 3.80 11.69 2.40
C HIS A 3 2.35 11.71 1.88
N PRO A 4 2.12 11.77 0.56
CA PRO A 4 0.79 11.97 0.00
C PRO A 4 -0.10 10.71 0.04
N PHE A 5 0.41 9.63 0.66
CA PHE A 5 -0.27 8.39 0.99
C PHE A 5 0.52 7.66 2.10
N THR A 6 -0.12 6.68 2.73
CA THR A 6 0.48 5.77 3.72
C THR A 6 0.28 4.33 3.26
N TRP A 7 1.33 3.50 3.39
CA TRP A 7 1.22 2.06 3.15
C TRP A 7 0.46 1.37 4.29
N VAL A 8 -0.42 0.45 3.93
CA VAL A 8 -1.34 -0.26 4.81
C VAL A 8 -1.21 -1.76 4.56
N PRO A 9 -0.51 -2.50 5.43
CA PRO A 9 -0.58 -3.95 5.39
C PRO A 9 -2.02 -4.40 5.69
N ALA A 10 -2.63 -5.19 4.82
CA ALA A 10 -3.98 -5.72 4.96
C ALA A 10 -4.20 -6.86 3.95
N GLU A 11 -5.04 -7.85 4.28
CA GLU A 11 -5.46 -8.89 3.32
C GLU A 11 -4.30 -9.56 2.55
N GLU A 12 -3.22 -9.91 3.25
CA GLU A 12 -2.03 -10.56 2.69
C GLU A 12 -1.28 -9.73 1.63
N GLN A 13 -1.55 -8.42 1.56
CA GLN A 13 -0.90 -7.46 0.66
C GLN A 13 -0.57 -6.15 1.39
N ARG A 14 0.29 -5.33 0.79
CA ARG A 14 0.43 -3.91 1.18
C ARG A 14 -0.38 -3.03 0.25
N HIS A 15 -1.42 -2.41 0.80
CA HIS A 15 -2.26 -1.40 0.16
C HIS A 15 -1.71 0.01 0.41
N ALA A 16 -2.22 1.01 -0.29
CA ALA A 16 -1.93 2.41 0.01
C ALA A 16 -3.24 3.16 0.25
N SER A 17 -3.24 4.10 1.20
CA SER A 17 -4.40 4.92 1.51
C SER A 17 -4.02 6.40 1.61
N ARG A 18 -4.98 7.27 1.30
CA ARG A 18 -4.93 8.72 1.56
C ARG A 18 -5.64 9.11 2.85
N ASP A 19 -6.25 8.15 3.55
CA ASP A 19 -6.93 8.40 4.80
C ASP A 19 -5.94 8.95 5.83
N PRO A 20 -6.39 9.85 6.72
CA PRO A 20 -5.53 10.39 7.75
C PRO A 20 -5.16 9.29 8.74
N VAL A 21 -3.86 9.10 8.97
CA VAL A 21 -3.37 8.24 10.06
C VAL A 21 -3.74 8.91 11.40
N PRO A 22 -4.46 8.23 12.31
CA PRO A 22 -4.81 8.80 13.60
C PRO A 22 -3.54 9.13 14.43
N PRO A 23 -3.41 10.34 14.97
CA PRO A 23 -2.29 10.68 15.85
C PRO A 23 -2.34 9.84 17.14
N PRO A 24 -1.19 9.53 17.76
CA PRO A 24 0.16 9.99 17.43
C PRO A 24 0.93 9.07 16.46
N ALA A 25 0.25 8.12 15.80
CA ALA A 25 0.90 7.06 15.05
C ALA A 25 1.47 7.55 13.70
N LEU A 26 2.50 6.84 13.22
CA LEU A 26 3.07 7.01 11.88
C LEU A 26 2.50 6.01 10.86
N GLU A 27 1.79 5.00 11.35
CA GLU A 27 1.14 3.93 10.61
C GLU A 27 -0.29 3.74 11.13
N PHE A 28 -1.17 3.11 10.35
CA PHE A 28 -2.52 2.84 10.81
C PHE A 28 -2.50 1.82 11.97
N PRO A 29 -3.28 2.05 13.04
CA PRO A 29 -3.41 1.09 14.14
C PRO A 29 -4.08 -0.21 13.64
N PRO A 30 -3.92 -1.34 14.36
CA PRO A 30 -4.56 -2.59 13.98
C PRO A 30 -6.09 -2.47 14.01
N GLU A 31 -6.76 -3.36 13.28
CA GLU A 31 -8.23 -3.48 13.26
C GLU A 31 -8.99 -2.22 12.82
N LEU A 32 -8.33 -1.28 12.17
CA LEU A 32 -8.96 -0.12 11.55
C LEU A 32 -9.30 -0.44 10.08
N THR A 33 -10.53 -0.15 9.68
CA THR A 33 -10.92 -0.19 8.26
C THR A 33 -10.51 1.12 7.59
N VAL A 34 -9.79 1.02 6.47
CA VAL A 34 -9.33 2.16 5.68
C VAL A 34 -9.72 2.02 4.21
N SER A 35 -9.90 3.15 3.54
CA SER A 35 -10.14 3.23 2.09
C SER A 35 -8.80 3.14 1.35
N ALA A 36 -8.58 2.03 0.64
CA ALA A 36 -7.38 1.85 -0.18
C ALA A 36 -7.53 2.49 -1.57
N LEU A 37 -6.40 2.89 -2.17
CA LEU A 37 -6.34 3.48 -3.50
C LEU A 37 -6.80 2.53 -4.62
N CYS A 38 -6.82 1.22 -4.37
CA CYS A 38 -7.42 0.23 -5.28
C CYS A 38 -8.95 0.20 -5.23
N GLY A 39 -9.60 1.08 -4.46
CA GLY A 39 -11.06 1.18 -4.34
C GLY A 39 -11.68 0.22 -3.34
N ARG A 40 -10.88 -0.58 -2.62
CA ARG A 40 -11.35 -1.50 -1.58
C ARG A 40 -11.27 -0.85 -0.20
N GLU A 41 -12.21 -1.17 0.67
CA GLU A 41 -12.06 -1.00 2.11
C GLU A 41 -11.31 -2.22 2.67
N VAL A 42 -10.26 -1.99 3.46
CA VAL A 42 -9.41 -3.07 3.97
C VAL A 42 -9.19 -2.93 5.48
N LEU A 43 -9.12 -4.06 6.18
CA LEU A 43 -8.80 -4.11 7.61
C LEU A 43 -7.29 -4.18 7.81
N THR A 44 -6.74 -3.20 8.52
CA THR A 44 -5.30 -3.09 8.80
C THR A 44 -4.77 -4.28 9.60
N ALA A 45 -3.66 -4.83 9.15
CA ALA A 45 -2.86 -5.83 9.85
C ALA A 45 -1.59 -5.20 10.46
N THR A 46 -1.11 -5.76 11.56
CA THR A 46 0.10 -5.29 12.27
C THR A 46 1.08 -6.42 12.54
N GLY A 47 2.30 -6.04 12.93
CA GLY A 47 3.41 -6.97 13.18
C GLY A 47 4.39 -7.03 12.01
N ASP A 48 5.46 -7.82 12.17
CA ASP A 48 6.59 -7.79 11.23
C ASP A 48 6.30 -8.49 9.90
N ILE A 49 5.45 -9.53 9.90
CA ILE A 49 5.13 -10.34 8.72
C ILE A 49 4.34 -9.54 7.66
N PRO A 50 3.28 -8.78 8.02
CA PRO A 50 2.54 -7.97 7.05
C PRO A 50 3.39 -6.98 6.25
N TRP A 51 4.50 -6.51 6.82
CA TRP A 51 5.46 -5.65 6.12
C TRP A 51 6.25 -6.37 5.03
N LEU A 52 6.23 -7.70 4.98
CA LEU A 52 6.91 -8.51 3.96
C LEU A 52 5.99 -8.94 2.81
N TRP A 53 4.67 -8.71 2.93
CA TRP A 53 3.70 -9.10 1.90
C TRP A 53 3.93 -8.42 0.54
N PRO A 54 3.44 -8.98 -0.57
CA PRO A 54 3.50 -8.30 -1.85
C PRO A 54 2.72 -6.98 -1.81
N THR A 55 3.16 -5.99 -2.58
CA THR A 55 2.39 -4.75 -2.76
C THR A 55 1.19 -5.03 -3.67
N CYS A 56 0.01 -4.52 -3.30
CA CYS A 56 -1.16 -4.56 -4.17
C CYS A 56 -0.84 -3.82 -5.48
N PRO A 57 -0.96 -4.46 -6.66
CA PRO A 57 -0.50 -3.89 -7.93
C PRO A 57 -1.24 -2.61 -8.31
N ASP A 58 -2.55 -2.52 -8.01
CA ASP A 58 -3.33 -1.32 -8.27
C ASP A 58 -2.92 -0.16 -7.36
N CYS A 59 -2.61 -0.43 -6.09
CA CYS A 59 -2.08 0.59 -5.17
C CYS A 59 -0.67 1.05 -5.60
N ASP A 60 0.20 0.14 -6.05
CA ASP A 60 1.52 0.50 -6.57
C ASP A 60 1.42 1.42 -7.79
N ARG A 61 0.55 1.08 -8.76
CA ARG A 61 0.27 1.95 -9.91
C ARG A 61 -0.24 3.32 -9.48
N ALA A 62 -1.28 3.36 -8.65
CA ALA A 62 -1.90 4.61 -8.21
C ALA A 62 -0.93 5.51 -7.43
N THR A 63 -0.10 4.94 -6.55
CA THR A 63 0.89 5.71 -5.78
C THR A 63 2.00 6.27 -6.67
N ARG A 64 2.45 5.53 -7.69
CA ARG A 64 3.43 6.02 -8.67
C ARG A 64 2.87 7.17 -9.49
N GLU A 65 1.67 7.04 -10.02
CA GLU A 65 0.96 8.10 -10.75
C GLU A 65 0.83 9.37 -9.89
N LEU A 66 0.46 9.19 -8.62
CA LEU A 66 0.26 10.26 -7.65
C LEU A 66 1.53 11.06 -7.34
N VAL A 67 2.72 10.45 -7.42
CA VAL A 67 4.01 11.13 -7.22
C VAL A 67 4.76 11.40 -8.52
N GLY A 68 4.19 11.08 -9.69
CA GLY A 68 4.84 11.22 -10.98
C GLY A 68 6.05 10.28 -11.18
N ALA A 69 6.09 9.15 -10.47
CA ALA A 69 7.12 8.13 -10.65
C ALA A 69 6.85 7.28 -11.90
N PRO A 70 7.89 6.72 -12.53
CA PRO A 70 7.70 5.77 -13.63
C PRO A 70 6.93 4.52 -13.15
N PRO A 71 6.21 3.83 -14.06
CA PRO A 71 5.60 2.54 -13.77
C PRO A 71 6.60 1.54 -13.20
N ARG A 72 6.12 0.56 -12.44
CA ARG A 72 6.97 -0.55 -11.99
C ARG A 72 7.35 -1.39 -13.21
N HIS A 73 8.62 -1.74 -13.33
CA HIS A 73 9.04 -2.80 -14.25
C HIS A 73 8.75 -4.15 -13.61
N ASP A 74 8.03 -5.01 -14.33
CA ASP A 74 7.77 -6.37 -13.87
C ASP A 74 9.05 -7.19 -14.00
N ALA A 75 9.43 -7.88 -12.93
CA ALA A 75 10.66 -8.70 -12.91
C ALA A 75 10.57 -9.96 -13.80
N ASN A 76 9.42 -10.22 -14.43
CA ASN A 76 9.16 -11.44 -15.19
C ASN A 76 9.25 -11.26 -16.72
N GLU A 77 9.74 -10.12 -17.23
CA GLU A 77 9.97 -9.92 -18.67
C GLU A 77 11.20 -10.69 -19.21
N GLY A 78 11.84 -11.53 -18.39
CA GLY A 78 13.06 -12.28 -18.72
C GLY A 78 12.89 -13.77 -19.04
N GLU A 79 11.74 -14.39 -18.74
CA GLU A 79 11.55 -15.84 -18.87
C GLU A 79 10.61 -16.20 -20.03
N ALA A 80 10.99 -15.78 -21.23
CA ALA A 80 10.44 -16.29 -22.48
C ALA A 80 11.59 -16.60 -23.45
N ARG A 81 12.29 -17.70 -23.19
CA ARG A 81 13.16 -18.37 -24.17
C ARG A 81 13.10 -19.88 -24.01
#